data_AF-A0A946MAZ4-F1
#
_entry.id   AF-A0A946MAZ4-F1
#
_cell.length_a   1.000
_cell.length_b   1.000
_cell.length_c   1.000
_cell.angle_alpha   90.00
_cell.angle_beta   90.00
_cell.angle_gamma   90.00
#
_symmetry.space_group_name_H-M   'P 1'
#
loop_
_entity.id
_entity.type
_entity.pdbx_description
1 polymer ?
#
loop_
_entity_poly.entity_id
_entity_poly.type
_entity_poly.pdbx_seq_one_letter_code
_entity_poly.pdbx_strand_id
1 'polypeptide(L)'
;MTSYKTIYIAGINRSGGSLLSRLYDNHSSILSYPTELGFPSDNSFYDIVDSYAGVPQSIPDYFKSQDQDLFSLLDLPKKQAVYSTQWGKEKSEPLGVRENYLEKNFYGNIKTYFDYDMFIEIFNEKSIHAQNIKELYDARHYAYFSAWENGKYLKDQSHVVMQDSGGIYLTNIERYFNEFTDSILLYPIRDITGYVATEKVRYARRFYGSRRFASPQLPNYFVKNYNYYDIEAQIKGWLCAVTRVRLLQEKYGINDRFIVYNHSALTSYPELTMKSLINKSSLKYEETLVNPTIGGKDWLGNSHYGPTKGISNSINKNYNKVLRRDELDIISSLSGELCSHIDNKNTPVSLLDIPENLFYDYEIQKKYIDDEQKISLYYALTNSTKRRYKITQAPIYSIFAIIFSLIVRLAHIPRILKLRYFKGKGKQNYT
;
A
#
# COMPACT_ATOMS: atom_id res chain seq x y z
N MET A 1 -26.55 -11.84 -6.34
CA MET A 1 -25.08 -11.67 -6.31
C MET A 1 -24.66 -11.51 -4.86
N THR A 2 -23.57 -12.11 -4.40
CA THR A 2 -23.07 -11.87 -3.04
C THR A 2 -22.62 -10.41 -2.96
N SER A 3 -23.11 -9.65 -1.99
CA SER A 3 -22.71 -8.25 -1.79
C SER A 3 -21.74 -8.17 -0.63
N TYR A 4 -20.62 -7.48 -0.81
CA TYR A 4 -19.65 -7.21 0.24
C TYR A 4 -19.64 -5.75 0.65
N LYS A 5 -19.49 -5.49 1.94
CA LYS A 5 -19.09 -4.19 2.47
C LYS A 5 -17.58 -4.04 2.37
N THR A 6 -17.11 -3.02 1.67
CA THR A 6 -15.68 -2.80 1.47
C THR A 6 -15.09 -2.01 2.63
N ILE A 7 -14.01 -2.52 3.22
CA ILE A 7 -13.13 -1.76 4.11
C ILE A 7 -11.91 -1.38 3.25
N TYR A 8 -11.89 -0.17 2.73
CA TYR A 8 -10.83 0.31 1.84
C TYR A 8 -9.74 1.04 2.61
N ILE A 9 -8.57 0.43 2.73
CA ILE A 9 -7.40 1.03 3.39
C ILE A 9 -6.64 1.86 2.36
N ALA A 10 -6.97 3.15 2.29
CA ALA A 10 -6.49 4.10 1.30
C ALA A 10 -5.21 4.81 1.76
N GLY A 11 -4.12 4.06 1.96
CA GLY A 11 -2.88 4.65 2.45
C GLY A 11 -2.18 5.55 1.41
N ILE A 12 -1.37 6.52 1.88
CA ILE A 12 -0.23 6.97 1.08
C ILE A 12 0.75 5.79 0.90
N ASN A 13 1.57 5.80 -0.13
CA ASN A 13 2.55 4.74 -0.38
C ASN A 13 3.31 4.32 0.90
N ARG A 14 3.20 3.04 1.27
CA ARG A 14 3.81 2.42 2.47
C ARG A 14 3.39 3.04 3.83
N SER A 15 2.15 3.51 3.97
CA SER A 15 1.61 3.95 5.26
C SER A 15 0.86 2.84 5.98
N GLY A 16 1.55 1.86 6.59
CA GLY A 16 0.92 0.99 7.59
C GLY A 16 -0.23 0.05 7.17
N GLY A 17 -0.83 0.24 5.99
CA GLY A 17 -2.02 -0.48 5.54
C GLY A 17 -1.79 -1.98 5.41
N SER A 18 -0.55 -2.38 5.10
CA SER A 18 -0.15 -3.78 5.08
C SER A 18 -0.34 -4.46 6.44
N LEU A 19 -0.03 -3.79 7.55
CA LEU A 19 -0.24 -4.37 8.87
C LEU A 19 -1.73 -4.47 9.18
N LEU A 20 -2.49 -3.41 8.95
CA LEU A 20 -3.92 -3.40 9.26
C LEU A 20 -4.68 -4.46 8.44
N SER A 21 -4.38 -4.63 7.15
CA SER A 21 -4.99 -5.73 6.37
C SER A 21 -4.61 -7.12 6.88
N ARG A 22 -3.41 -7.29 7.45
CA ARG A 22 -3.02 -8.55 8.11
C ARG A 22 -3.74 -8.78 9.43
N LEU A 23 -4.08 -7.71 10.16
CA LEU A 23 -4.84 -7.80 11.40
C LEU A 23 -6.31 -8.11 11.14
N TYR A 24 -6.88 -7.64 10.02
CA TYR A 24 -8.21 -8.06 9.59
C TYR A 24 -8.27 -9.49 9.02
N ASP A 25 -7.12 -10.05 8.61
CA ASP A 25 -7.07 -11.44 8.15
C ASP A 25 -7.49 -12.39 9.29
N ASN A 26 -8.14 -13.49 8.93
CA ASN A 26 -8.65 -14.49 9.88
C ASN A 26 -9.82 -14.06 10.78
N HIS A 27 -10.37 -12.86 10.61
CA HIS A 27 -11.66 -12.51 11.20
C HIS A 27 -12.79 -13.27 10.49
N SER A 28 -13.73 -13.85 11.24
CA SER A 28 -14.73 -14.79 10.69
C SER A 28 -15.62 -14.19 9.59
N SER A 29 -15.94 -12.90 9.67
CA SER A 29 -16.80 -12.19 8.70
C SER A 29 -16.06 -11.38 7.62
N ILE A 30 -14.72 -11.44 7.55
CA ILE A 30 -13.92 -10.61 6.64
C ILE A 30 -13.11 -11.48 5.67
N LEU A 31 -13.17 -11.14 4.38
CA LEU A 31 -12.21 -11.59 3.38
C LEU A 31 -11.09 -10.54 3.25
N SER A 32 -9.85 -10.91 3.56
CA SER A 32 -8.71 -9.99 3.45
C SER A 32 -7.83 -10.36 2.27
N TYR A 33 -7.60 -9.41 1.35
CA TYR A 33 -6.70 -9.64 0.24
C TYR A 33 -5.26 -9.87 0.73
N PRO A 34 -4.55 -10.90 0.25
CA PRO A 34 -3.19 -11.15 0.66
C PRO A 34 -2.19 -10.10 0.15
N THR A 35 -2.59 -9.24 -0.78
CA THR A 35 -1.74 -8.25 -1.44
C THR A 35 -2.35 -6.86 -1.43
N GLU A 36 -1.64 -5.89 -2.01
CA GLU A 36 -2.20 -4.56 -2.27
C GLU A 36 -3.06 -4.68 -3.54
N LEU A 37 -4.29 -4.18 -3.47
CA LEU A 37 -5.30 -4.22 -4.52
C LEU A 37 -6.03 -2.89 -4.52
N GLY A 38 -5.71 -2.08 -5.52
CA GLY A 38 -6.24 -0.74 -5.68
C GLY A 38 -7.35 -0.62 -6.72
N PHE A 39 -7.77 0.63 -6.92
CA PHE A 39 -8.50 1.03 -8.11
C PHE A 39 -7.53 1.21 -9.30
N PRO A 40 -8.01 1.10 -10.56
CA PRO A 40 -7.20 1.36 -11.75
C PRO A 40 -6.49 2.72 -11.68
N SER A 41 -5.31 2.79 -12.29
CA SER A 41 -4.58 4.07 -12.42
C SER A 41 -5.33 4.98 -13.38
N ASP A 42 -5.40 6.27 -13.04
CA ASP A 42 -6.01 7.28 -13.88
C ASP A 42 -4.94 8.00 -14.71
N ASN A 43 -4.95 7.76 -16.02
CA ASN A 43 -4.07 8.41 -17.00
C ASN A 43 -4.82 9.45 -17.86
N SER A 44 -6.08 9.77 -17.54
CA SER A 44 -6.91 10.64 -18.39
C SER A 44 -6.40 12.08 -18.47
N PHE A 45 -5.68 12.54 -17.44
CA PHE A 45 -5.23 13.93 -17.32
C PHE A 45 -3.75 14.15 -17.63
N TYR A 46 -2.92 13.10 -17.59
CA TYR A 46 -1.50 13.17 -17.93
C TYR A 46 -0.90 11.77 -18.15
N ASP A 47 0.09 11.69 -19.04
CA ASP A 47 0.81 10.44 -19.27
C ASP A 47 1.72 10.09 -18.09
N ILE A 48 1.40 9.01 -17.40
CA ILE A 48 2.27 8.44 -16.37
C ILE A 48 3.42 7.70 -17.06
N VAL A 49 4.46 8.45 -17.40
CA VAL A 49 5.69 7.90 -18.01
C VAL A 49 6.55 7.10 -17.02
N ASP A 50 6.25 7.19 -15.72
CA ASP A 50 6.99 6.55 -14.64
C ASP A 50 6.04 6.05 -13.53
N SER A 51 6.14 4.78 -13.14
CA SER A 51 5.39 4.26 -11.99
C SER A 51 5.96 4.82 -10.69
N TYR A 52 5.38 5.88 -10.11
CA TYR A 52 5.77 6.45 -8.81
C TYR A 52 4.71 6.24 -7.73
N ALA A 53 5.08 6.61 -6.50
CA ALA A 53 4.22 6.47 -5.33
C ALA A 53 3.15 7.57 -5.29
N GLY A 54 1.87 7.22 -5.26
CA GLY A 54 0.78 8.21 -5.32
C GLY A 54 0.45 8.65 -6.75
N VAL A 55 0.57 7.72 -7.69
CA VAL A 55 -0.12 7.78 -8.99
C VAL A 55 -1.63 7.90 -8.70
N PRO A 56 -2.34 8.91 -9.26
CA PRO A 56 -3.77 9.03 -9.16
C PRO A 56 -4.49 7.81 -9.72
N GLN A 57 -5.63 7.52 -9.12
CA GLN A 57 -6.45 6.36 -9.43
C GLN A 57 -7.89 6.81 -9.55
N SER A 58 -8.73 6.07 -10.25
CA SER A 58 -10.14 6.39 -10.36
C SER A 58 -11.01 5.15 -10.27
N ILE A 59 -12.21 5.31 -9.71
CA ILE A 59 -13.27 4.33 -9.87
C ILE A 59 -13.80 4.48 -11.31
N PRO A 60 -13.66 3.45 -12.16
CA PRO A 60 -13.97 3.57 -13.57
C PRO A 60 -15.48 3.66 -13.80
N ASP A 61 -15.87 4.31 -14.90
CA ASP A 61 -17.26 4.35 -15.35
C ASP A 61 -17.72 3.00 -15.89
N TYR A 62 -18.72 2.43 -15.24
CA TYR A 62 -19.36 1.19 -15.69
C TYR A 62 -20.81 1.45 -16.10
N PHE A 63 -21.11 1.12 -17.35
CA PHE A 63 -22.45 1.20 -17.92
C PHE A 63 -22.81 -0.16 -18.47
N LYS A 64 -23.71 -0.88 -17.79
CA LYS A 64 -24.16 -2.21 -18.22
C LYS A 64 -24.68 -2.25 -19.66
N SER A 65 -25.28 -1.16 -20.14
CA SER A 65 -25.80 -1.03 -21.50
C SER A 65 -24.72 -0.95 -22.57
N GLN A 66 -23.46 -0.77 -22.20
CA GLN A 66 -22.32 -0.66 -23.11
C GLN A 66 -21.52 -1.96 -23.09
N ASP A 67 -21.06 -2.39 -24.26
CA ASP A 67 -20.11 -3.49 -24.38
C ASP A 67 -18.72 -2.99 -23.96
N GLN A 68 -18.40 -3.15 -22.68
CA GLN A 68 -17.14 -2.74 -22.07
C GLN A 68 -16.28 -3.97 -21.76
N ASP A 69 -14.99 -3.88 -22.07
CA ASP A 69 -14.01 -4.90 -21.67
C ASP A 69 -13.78 -4.86 -20.16
N LEU A 70 -14.54 -5.68 -19.41
CA LEU A 70 -14.57 -5.65 -17.95
C LEU A 70 -13.23 -5.99 -17.30
N PHE A 71 -12.39 -6.79 -17.99
CA PHE A 71 -11.04 -7.07 -17.52
C PHE A 71 -10.17 -5.82 -17.59
N SER A 72 -10.17 -5.13 -18.73
CA SER A 72 -9.44 -3.88 -18.87
C SER A 72 -9.99 -2.77 -17.97
N LEU A 73 -11.31 -2.71 -17.80
CA LEU A 73 -11.98 -1.73 -16.93
C LEU A 73 -11.49 -1.81 -15.47
N LEU A 74 -11.26 -3.03 -14.97
CA LEU A 74 -10.84 -3.27 -13.58
C LEU A 74 -9.33 -3.52 -13.41
N ASP A 75 -8.54 -3.32 -14.47
CA ASP A 75 -7.11 -3.66 -14.54
C ASP A 75 -6.83 -5.12 -14.11
N LEU A 76 -7.67 -6.03 -14.59
CA LEU A 76 -7.56 -7.47 -14.36
C LEU A 76 -6.79 -8.14 -15.50
N PRO A 77 -5.88 -9.07 -15.19
CA PRO A 77 -5.26 -9.87 -16.24
C PRO A 77 -6.31 -10.74 -16.94
N LYS A 78 -6.14 -10.96 -18.24
CA LYS A 78 -6.92 -11.94 -19.03
C LYS A 78 -6.27 -13.31 -19.13
N LYS A 79 -4.97 -13.39 -18.83
CA LYS A 79 -4.17 -14.62 -18.83
C LYS A 79 -3.24 -14.62 -17.65
N GLN A 80 -2.94 -15.81 -17.13
CA GLN A 80 -1.97 -15.99 -16.07
C GLN A 80 -0.63 -15.34 -16.46
N ALA A 81 -0.03 -14.58 -15.55
CA ALA A 81 1.18 -13.84 -15.85
C ALA A 81 2.38 -14.79 -16.04
N VAL A 82 3.17 -14.52 -17.08
CA VAL A 82 4.47 -15.17 -17.27
C VAL A 82 5.52 -14.35 -16.53
N TYR A 83 6.11 -14.95 -15.50
CA TYR A 83 7.14 -14.27 -14.71
C TYR A 83 8.52 -14.36 -15.36
N SER A 84 9.27 -13.26 -15.28
CA SER A 84 10.68 -13.27 -15.67
C SER A 84 11.53 -14.01 -14.64
N THR A 85 12.46 -14.82 -15.14
CA THR A 85 13.54 -15.44 -14.38
C THR A 85 14.87 -14.72 -14.58
N GLN A 86 14.87 -13.57 -15.27
CA GLN A 86 16.06 -12.76 -15.45
C GLN A 86 16.24 -11.80 -14.27
N TRP A 87 17.45 -11.75 -13.71
CA TRP A 87 17.79 -10.84 -12.62
C TRP A 87 17.41 -9.40 -12.99
N GLY A 88 16.58 -8.81 -12.15
CA GLY A 88 16.14 -7.43 -12.27
C GLY A 88 15.03 -7.18 -13.27
N LYS A 89 14.50 -8.22 -13.92
CA LYS A 89 13.31 -8.14 -14.78
C LYS A 89 12.11 -8.86 -14.17
N GLU A 90 12.21 -9.35 -12.93
CA GLU A 90 11.07 -9.94 -12.23
C GLU A 90 9.94 -8.91 -12.07
N LYS A 91 8.73 -9.30 -12.44
CA LYS A 91 7.49 -8.51 -12.28
C LYS A 91 6.61 -9.16 -11.22
N SER A 92 5.81 -8.36 -10.53
CA SER A 92 4.77 -8.86 -9.64
C SER A 92 3.70 -9.60 -10.42
N GLU A 93 3.17 -10.66 -9.82
CA GLU A 93 1.90 -11.28 -10.16
C GLU A 93 0.76 -10.28 -9.92
N PRO A 94 -0.03 -9.91 -10.95
CA PRO A 94 -1.09 -8.91 -10.81
C PRO A 94 -2.17 -9.28 -9.78
N LEU A 95 -2.49 -10.57 -9.65
CA LEU A 95 -3.43 -11.07 -8.63
C LEU A 95 -2.75 -11.35 -7.28
N GLY A 96 -1.43 -11.18 -7.20
CA GLY A 96 -0.69 -11.21 -5.95
C GLY A 96 -0.44 -12.60 -5.35
N VAL A 97 -0.95 -13.65 -5.97
CA VAL A 97 -0.89 -15.04 -5.49
C VAL A 97 -0.57 -15.97 -6.66
N ARG A 98 0.38 -16.87 -6.45
CA ARG A 98 0.72 -17.95 -7.38
C ARG A 98 1.18 -19.18 -6.60
N GLU A 99 1.42 -20.28 -7.30
CA GLU A 99 1.88 -21.51 -6.68
C GLU A 99 3.12 -21.29 -5.76
N ASN A 100 2.92 -21.54 -4.47
CA ASN A 100 3.85 -21.42 -3.35
C ASN A 100 4.53 -20.05 -3.17
N TYR A 101 3.95 -18.98 -3.70
CA TYR A 101 4.51 -17.64 -3.56
C TYR A 101 3.45 -16.55 -3.53
N LEU A 102 3.63 -15.58 -2.63
CA LEU A 102 2.70 -14.50 -2.35
C LEU A 102 3.47 -13.18 -2.31
N GLU A 103 3.00 -12.18 -3.06
CA GLU A 103 3.79 -10.97 -3.37
C GLU A 103 4.14 -10.09 -2.15
N LYS A 104 3.57 -10.39 -1.00
CA LYS A 104 3.76 -9.68 0.27
C LYS A 104 4.00 -10.66 1.42
N ASN A 105 4.72 -11.75 1.17
CA ASN A 105 5.19 -12.66 2.22
C ASN A 105 6.69 -12.97 2.09
N PHE A 106 7.52 -11.93 2.24
CA PHE A 106 8.96 -12.04 2.00
C PHE A 106 9.66 -12.95 3.03
N TYR A 107 9.24 -12.86 4.30
CA TYR A 107 9.88 -13.59 5.40
C TYR A 107 9.15 -14.87 5.82
N GLY A 108 7.88 -15.03 5.46
CA GLY A 108 7.13 -16.25 5.75
C GLY A 108 7.30 -17.34 4.68
N ASN A 109 6.85 -18.54 5.02
CA ASN A 109 6.79 -19.70 4.14
C ASN A 109 5.34 -20.15 3.97
N ILE A 110 4.48 -19.24 3.50
CA ILE A 110 3.08 -19.57 3.22
C ILE A 110 3.01 -20.18 1.83
N LYS A 111 2.80 -21.49 1.80
CA LYS A 111 2.38 -22.19 0.59
C LYS A 111 0.97 -21.75 0.23
N THR A 112 0.78 -21.44 -1.05
CA THR A 112 -0.46 -20.93 -1.58
C THR A 112 -0.66 -21.39 -3.03
N TYR A 113 -1.87 -21.41 -3.52
CA TYR A 113 -2.25 -21.73 -4.88
C TYR A 113 -3.39 -20.80 -5.32
N PHE A 114 -3.40 -20.44 -6.59
CA PHE A 114 -4.44 -19.62 -7.19
C PHE A 114 -4.80 -20.24 -8.54
N ASP A 115 -6.06 -20.65 -8.68
CA ASP A 115 -6.60 -21.22 -9.90
C ASP A 115 -7.06 -20.08 -10.83
N TYR A 116 -6.25 -19.82 -11.85
CA TYR A 116 -6.51 -18.71 -12.76
C TYR A 116 -7.74 -18.97 -13.64
N ASP A 117 -7.95 -20.20 -14.09
CA ASP A 117 -9.03 -20.52 -15.00
C ASP A 117 -10.37 -20.43 -14.27
N MET A 118 -10.43 -20.92 -13.02
CA MET A 118 -11.60 -20.73 -12.15
C MET A 118 -11.88 -19.26 -11.85
N PHE A 119 -10.85 -18.42 -11.67
CA PHE A 119 -11.05 -16.97 -11.52
C PHE A 119 -11.74 -16.36 -12.74
N ILE A 120 -11.26 -16.66 -13.95
CA ILE A 120 -11.83 -16.14 -15.20
C ILE A 120 -13.26 -16.62 -15.39
N GLU A 121 -13.51 -17.91 -15.20
CA GLU A 121 -14.84 -18.52 -15.34
C GLU A 121 -15.86 -17.85 -14.42
N ILE A 122 -15.57 -17.80 -13.12
CA ILE A 122 -16.49 -17.24 -12.11
C ILE A 122 -16.67 -15.73 -12.31
N PHE A 123 -15.61 -15.00 -12.68
CA PHE A 123 -15.73 -13.57 -12.93
C PHE A 123 -16.63 -13.29 -14.15
N ASN A 124 -16.46 -14.04 -15.24
CA ASN A 124 -17.34 -13.92 -16.41
C ASN A 124 -18.79 -14.26 -16.07
N GLU A 125 -19.03 -15.35 -15.36
CA GLU A 125 -20.37 -15.79 -14.94
C GLU A 125 -21.07 -14.73 -14.07
N LYS A 126 -20.35 -14.08 -13.15
CA LYS A 126 -20.97 -13.13 -12.22
C LYS A 126 -21.06 -11.72 -12.77
N SER A 127 -20.04 -11.27 -13.50
CA SER A 127 -19.98 -9.89 -13.99
C SER A 127 -21.11 -9.53 -14.94
N ILE A 128 -21.66 -10.48 -15.72
CA ILE A 128 -22.81 -10.24 -16.61
C ILE A 128 -24.08 -9.79 -15.86
N HIS A 129 -24.16 -10.08 -14.56
CA HIS A 129 -25.31 -9.73 -13.74
C HIS A 129 -25.14 -8.40 -13.00
N ALA A 130 -23.94 -7.80 -13.04
CA ALA A 130 -23.66 -6.54 -12.36
C ALA A 130 -24.44 -5.39 -13.02
N GLN A 131 -25.09 -4.55 -12.21
CA GLN A 131 -25.81 -3.36 -12.69
C GLN A 131 -25.01 -2.07 -12.53
N ASN A 132 -24.04 -2.06 -11.61
CA ASN A 132 -23.23 -0.90 -11.25
C ASN A 132 -21.78 -1.34 -10.93
N ILE A 133 -20.88 -0.36 -10.76
CA ILE A 133 -19.46 -0.65 -10.54
C ILE A 133 -19.23 -1.43 -9.24
N LYS A 134 -20.02 -1.17 -8.19
CA LYS A 134 -19.90 -1.88 -6.91
C LYS A 134 -20.21 -3.36 -7.05
N GLU A 135 -21.27 -3.73 -7.76
CA GLU A 135 -21.62 -5.12 -8.05
C GLU A 135 -20.56 -5.80 -8.93
N LEU A 136 -19.95 -5.06 -9.85
CA LEU A 136 -18.84 -5.59 -10.65
C LEU A 136 -17.60 -5.88 -9.77
N TYR A 137 -17.33 -5.03 -8.78
CA TYR A 137 -16.31 -5.31 -7.76
C TYR A 137 -16.68 -6.50 -6.86
N ASP A 138 -17.95 -6.68 -6.49
CA ASP A 138 -18.39 -7.87 -5.75
C ASP A 138 -18.15 -9.16 -6.55
N ALA A 139 -18.43 -9.14 -7.85
CA ALA A 139 -18.13 -10.26 -8.75
C ALA A 139 -16.62 -10.56 -8.75
N ARG A 140 -15.77 -9.53 -8.83
CA ARG A 140 -14.30 -9.66 -8.73
C ARG A 140 -13.89 -10.26 -7.39
N HIS A 141 -14.43 -9.78 -6.27
CA HIS A 141 -14.12 -10.27 -4.93
C HIS A 141 -14.46 -11.74 -4.80
N TYR A 142 -15.69 -12.12 -5.17
CA TYR A 142 -16.14 -13.49 -5.12
C TYR A 142 -15.27 -14.41 -5.98
N ALA A 143 -14.99 -14.02 -7.23
CA ALA A 143 -14.15 -14.80 -8.13
C ALA A 143 -12.74 -15.00 -7.58
N TYR A 144 -12.14 -13.95 -7.02
CA TYR A 144 -10.80 -14.02 -6.43
C TYR A 144 -10.73 -15.00 -5.26
N PHE A 145 -11.65 -14.90 -4.29
CA PHE A 145 -11.61 -15.76 -3.11
C PHE A 145 -12.10 -17.18 -3.39
N SER A 146 -12.87 -17.39 -4.45
CA SER A 146 -13.15 -18.72 -4.99
C SER A 146 -11.89 -19.34 -5.61
N ALA A 147 -11.13 -18.56 -6.37
CA ALA A 147 -9.89 -19.00 -7.00
C ALA A 147 -8.72 -19.24 -6.05
N TRP A 148 -8.68 -18.51 -4.94
CA TRP A 148 -7.61 -18.61 -3.97
C TRP A 148 -7.79 -19.81 -3.04
N GLU A 149 -6.83 -20.75 -3.06
CA GLU A 149 -6.90 -21.99 -2.28
C GLU A 149 -8.21 -22.78 -2.48
N ASN A 150 -8.77 -22.77 -3.69
CA ASN A 150 -10.01 -23.47 -4.05
C ASN A 150 -11.19 -23.11 -3.13
N GLY A 151 -11.39 -21.81 -2.89
CA GLY A 151 -12.53 -21.31 -2.12
C GLY A 151 -12.38 -21.49 -0.62
N LYS A 152 -11.24 -21.96 -0.11
CA LYS A 152 -11.02 -22.28 1.31
C LYS A 152 -11.43 -21.16 2.27
N TYR A 153 -11.24 -19.91 1.87
CA TYR A 153 -11.52 -18.73 2.70
C TYR A 153 -12.93 -18.19 2.50
N LEU A 154 -13.60 -18.56 1.42
CA LEU A 154 -14.93 -18.09 1.05
C LEU A 154 -16.01 -18.95 1.73
N LYS A 155 -16.78 -18.32 2.60
CA LYS A 155 -17.91 -18.91 3.33
C LYS A 155 -19.08 -17.91 3.28
N ASP A 156 -19.43 -17.33 4.42
CA ASP A 156 -20.53 -16.39 4.64
C ASP A 156 -20.03 -14.99 5.04
N GLN A 157 -18.79 -14.64 4.65
CA GLN A 157 -18.23 -13.33 4.95
C GLN A 157 -19.06 -12.21 4.31
N SER A 158 -19.28 -11.15 5.09
CA SER A 158 -20.05 -9.97 4.68
C SER A 158 -19.17 -8.79 4.27
N HIS A 159 -17.87 -8.85 4.57
CA HIS A 159 -16.94 -7.75 4.33
C HIS A 159 -15.73 -8.20 3.51
N VAL A 160 -15.16 -7.26 2.78
CA VAL A 160 -13.89 -7.42 2.08
C VAL A 160 -12.94 -6.29 2.45
N VAL A 161 -11.69 -6.61 2.76
CA VAL A 161 -10.64 -5.63 3.02
C VAL A 161 -9.76 -5.50 1.79
N MET A 162 -9.79 -4.30 1.21
CA MET A 162 -8.88 -3.88 0.15
C MET A 162 -7.87 -2.88 0.71
N GLN A 163 -6.67 -2.84 0.15
CA GLN A 163 -5.66 -1.89 0.58
C GLN A 163 -4.86 -1.40 -0.61
N ASP A 164 -4.43 -0.15 -0.55
CA ASP A 164 -3.74 0.46 -1.68
C ASP A 164 -2.68 1.47 -1.23
N SER A 165 -1.51 1.39 -1.87
CA SER A 165 -0.38 2.30 -1.67
C SER A 165 -0.48 3.49 -2.63
N GLY A 166 -1.53 4.29 -2.48
CA GLY A 166 -1.93 5.30 -3.45
C GLY A 166 -3.38 5.71 -3.32
N GLY A 167 -4.20 4.88 -2.66
CA GLY A 167 -5.65 5.04 -2.60
C GLY A 167 -6.17 6.36 -2.07
N ILE A 168 -5.37 7.09 -1.27
CA ILE A 168 -5.76 8.44 -0.86
C ILE A 168 -5.91 9.38 -2.06
N TYR A 169 -5.21 9.13 -3.16
CA TYR A 169 -5.23 9.91 -4.40
C TYR A 169 -6.27 9.40 -5.41
N LEU A 170 -7.34 8.76 -4.93
CA LEU A 170 -8.51 8.50 -5.74
C LEU A 170 -9.08 9.85 -6.23
N THR A 171 -9.07 10.08 -7.54
CA THR A 171 -9.41 11.36 -8.18
C THR A 171 -10.88 11.70 -7.96
N ASN A 172 -11.74 10.69 -8.12
CA ASN A 172 -13.17 10.75 -7.93
C ASN A 172 -13.61 10.10 -6.61
N ILE A 173 -12.95 10.44 -5.50
CA ILE A 173 -13.22 9.83 -4.18
C ILE A 173 -14.69 9.95 -3.72
N GLU A 174 -15.41 10.98 -4.17
CA GLU A 174 -16.85 11.10 -3.91
C GLU A 174 -17.65 9.94 -4.49
N ARG A 175 -17.26 9.41 -5.65
CA ARG A 175 -17.87 8.23 -6.24
C ARG A 175 -17.74 7.00 -5.34
N TYR A 176 -16.64 6.88 -4.59
CA TYR A 176 -16.51 5.81 -3.60
C TYR A 176 -17.65 5.88 -2.59
N PHE A 177 -17.89 7.06 -2.03
CA PHE A 177 -18.95 7.25 -1.05
C PHE A 177 -20.36 7.09 -1.65
N ASN A 178 -20.55 7.45 -2.92
CA ASN A 178 -21.84 7.36 -3.61
C ASN A 178 -22.19 5.93 -4.06
N GLU A 179 -21.22 5.15 -4.53
CA GLU A 179 -21.48 3.81 -5.10
C GLU A 179 -21.19 2.68 -4.11
N PHE A 180 -20.30 2.88 -3.14
CA PHE A 180 -20.00 1.94 -2.06
C PHE A 180 -20.63 2.43 -0.75
N THR A 181 -21.97 2.58 -0.76
CA THR A 181 -22.75 3.30 0.27
C THR A 181 -22.64 2.72 1.68
N ASP A 182 -22.40 1.42 1.80
CA ASP A 182 -22.27 0.67 3.04
C ASP A 182 -20.82 0.36 3.45
N SER A 183 -19.87 0.92 2.71
CA SER A 183 -18.44 0.67 2.83
C SER A 183 -17.72 1.80 3.55
N ILE A 184 -16.56 1.52 4.12
CA ILE A 184 -15.75 2.50 4.86
C ILE A 184 -14.38 2.65 4.23
N LEU A 185 -13.85 3.87 4.30
CA LEU A 185 -12.51 4.21 3.87
C LEU A 185 -11.65 4.52 5.10
N LEU A 186 -10.54 3.81 5.24
CA LEU A 186 -9.58 3.96 6.33
C LEU A 186 -8.29 4.64 5.82
N TYR A 187 -7.90 5.75 6.45
CA TYR A 187 -6.61 6.37 6.20
C TYR A 187 -5.63 6.16 7.37
N PRO A 188 -4.51 5.46 7.15
CA PRO A 188 -3.40 5.39 8.10
C PRO A 188 -2.50 6.62 8.08
N ILE A 189 -2.45 7.37 9.18
CA ILE A 189 -1.37 8.34 9.43
C ILE A 189 -0.14 7.59 9.95
N ARG A 190 0.94 7.62 9.19
CA ARG A 190 2.25 7.11 9.61
C ARG A 190 3.14 8.26 10.08
N ASP A 191 3.93 8.03 11.12
CA ASP A 191 5.00 8.95 11.51
C ASP A 191 5.92 9.31 10.33
N ILE A 192 6.12 10.62 10.13
CA ILE A 192 6.87 11.16 8.99
C ILE A 192 8.35 10.76 9.04
N THR A 193 8.95 10.67 10.23
CA THR A 193 10.34 10.26 10.38
C THR A 193 10.52 8.84 9.86
N GLY A 194 9.62 7.94 10.24
CA GLY A 194 9.59 6.56 9.76
C GLY A 194 9.28 6.43 8.27
N TYR A 195 8.43 7.30 7.74
CA TYR A 195 8.17 7.39 6.29
C TYR A 195 9.46 7.74 5.53
N VAL A 196 10.11 8.86 5.88
CA VAL A 196 11.34 9.33 5.24
C VAL A 196 12.47 8.31 5.39
N ALA A 197 12.65 7.71 6.57
CA ALA A 197 13.65 6.67 6.80
C ALA A 197 13.45 5.46 5.87
N THR A 198 12.20 5.06 5.63
CA THR A 198 11.87 3.92 4.76
C THR A 198 12.18 4.23 3.29
N GLU A 199 11.81 5.41 2.82
CA GLU A 199 12.11 5.82 1.43
C GLU A 199 13.62 6.01 1.23
N LYS A 200 14.35 6.56 2.19
CA LYS A 200 15.82 6.67 2.12
C LYS A 200 16.48 5.29 1.98
N VAL A 201 16.08 4.31 2.80
CA VAL A 201 16.58 2.92 2.69
C VAL A 201 16.34 2.36 1.29
N ARG A 202 15.16 2.61 0.71
CA ARG A 202 14.81 2.15 -0.64
C ARG A 202 15.68 2.80 -1.71
N TYR A 203 15.85 4.13 -1.67
CA TYR A 203 16.67 4.86 -2.63
C TYR A 203 18.14 4.45 -2.54
N ALA A 204 18.67 4.35 -1.32
CA ALA A 204 20.04 3.88 -1.09
C ALA A 204 20.23 2.46 -1.66
N ARG A 205 19.34 1.51 -1.33
CA ARG A 205 19.46 0.12 -1.83
C ARG A 205 19.50 0.06 -3.37
N ARG A 206 18.63 0.82 -4.05
CA ARG A 206 18.62 0.91 -5.51
C ARG A 206 19.91 1.52 -6.07
N PHE A 207 20.39 2.59 -5.44
CA PHE A 207 21.64 3.26 -5.81
C PHE A 207 22.84 2.29 -5.73
N TYR A 208 22.94 1.52 -4.65
CA TYR A 208 24.00 0.51 -4.48
C TYR A 208 23.77 -0.78 -5.29
N GLY A 209 22.80 -0.80 -6.22
CA GLY A 209 22.55 -1.92 -7.13
C GLY A 209 21.87 -3.14 -6.49
N SER A 210 21.33 -2.99 -5.28
CA SER A 210 20.54 -4.02 -4.61
C SER A 210 19.04 -3.80 -4.81
N ARG A 211 18.30 -4.92 -4.91
CA ARG A 211 16.84 -4.91 -4.89
C ARG A 211 16.34 -4.68 -3.46
N ARG A 212 15.09 -4.25 -3.32
CA ARG A 212 14.51 -3.80 -2.04
C ARG A 212 14.66 -4.79 -0.90
N PHE A 213 14.47 -6.08 -1.18
CA PHE A 213 14.55 -7.19 -0.22
C PHE A 213 15.66 -8.20 -0.59
N ALA A 214 16.67 -7.74 -1.33
CA ALA A 214 17.81 -8.58 -1.68
C ALA A 214 18.65 -8.94 -0.44
N SER A 215 19.29 -10.11 -0.52
CA SER A 215 20.33 -10.54 0.40
C SER A 215 21.67 -10.60 -0.35
N PRO A 216 22.79 -10.18 0.26
CA PRO A 216 22.89 -9.53 1.56
C PRO A 216 22.21 -8.15 1.60
N GLN A 217 21.74 -7.72 2.77
CA GLN A 217 21.19 -6.38 2.92
C GLN A 217 22.30 -5.33 2.92
N LEU A 218 22.04 -4.17 2.30
CA LEU A 218 22.97 -3.04 2.36
C LEU A 218 23.14 -2.59 3.83
N PRO A 219 24.37 -2.54 4.36
CA PRO A 219 24.61 -2.10 5.73
C PRO A 219 24.09 -0.69 5.99
N ASN A 220 23.53 -0.46 7.18
CA ASN A 220 22.94 0.82 7.57
C ASN A 220 23.95 1.98 7.48
N TYR A 221 25.25 1.73 7.63
CA TYR A 221 26.29 2.73 7.43
C TYR A 221 26.22 3.38 6.03
N PHE A 222 26.08 2.58 4.97
CA PHE A 222 25.96 3.10 3.60
C PHE A 222 24.63 3.83 3.39
N VAL A 223 23.54 3.30 3.97
CA VAL A 223 22.24 3.99 3.93
C VAL A 223 22.32 5.35 4.62
N LYS A 224 22.97 5.44 5.77
CA LYS A 224 23.09 6.69 6.53
C LYS A 224 23.87 7.76 5.76
N ASN A 225 24.94 7.36 5.08
CA ASN A 225 25.77 8.26 4.28
C ASN A 225 25.18 8.60 2.89
N TYR A 226 24.17 7.86 2.43
CA TYR A 226 23.49 8.16 1.17
C TYR A 226 22.73 9.50 1.25
N ASN A 227 23.06 10.45 0.38
CA ASN A 227 22.51 11.80 0.35
C ASN A 227 22.01 12.26 -1.04
N TYR A 228 21.84 11.33 -1.99
CA TYR A 228 21.44 11.62 -3.37
C TYR A 228 19.93 11.76 -3.58
N TYR A 229 19.13 11.75 -2.51
CA TYR A 229 17.68 11.89 -2.59
C TYR A 229 17.23 13.27 -2.11
N ASP A 230 16.08 13.71 -2.63
CA ASP A 230 15.42 14.92 -2.17
C ASP A 230 14.55 14.62 -0.93
N ILE A 231 15.08 14.99 0.24
CA ILE A 231 14.38 14.82 1.52
C ILE A 231 13.17 15.74 1.64
N GLU A 232 13.26 16.98 1.16
CA GLU A 232 12.15 17.92 1.21
C GLU A 232 10.98 17.42 0.36
N ALA A 233 11.26 16.85 -0.81
CA ALA A 233 10.23 16.23 -1.64
C ALA A 233 9.53 15.07 -0.92
N GLN A 234 10.26 14.25 -0.12
CA GLN A 234 9.61 13.21 0.68
C GLN A 234 8.68 13.81 1.74
N ILE A 235 9.16 14.83 2.45
CA ILE A 235 8.39 15.50 3.51
C ILE A 235 7.14 16.16 2.92
N LYS A 236 7.30 16.95 1.85
CA LYS A 236 6.19 17.61 1.13
C LYS A 236 5.16 16.60 0.63
N GLY A 237 5.60 15.46 0.10
CA GLY A 237 4.68 14.40 -0.33
C GLY A 237 3.87 13.78 0.81
N TRP A 238 4.44 13.66 2.01
CA TRP A 238 3.71 13.22 3.19
C TRP A 238 2.74 14.30 3.70
N LEU A 239 3.21 15.55 3.81
CA LEU A 239 2.40 16.69 4.25
C LEU A 239 1.21 16.91 3.32
N CYS A 240 1.42 16.84 2.00
CA CYS A 240 0.38 16.93 0.99
C CYS A 240 -0.73 15.90 1.21
N ALA A 241 -0.38 14.63 1.49
CA ALA A 241 -1.38 13.60 1.78
C ALA A 241 -2.14 13.88 3.09
N VAL A 242 -1.46 14.36 4.13
CA VAL A 242 -2.10 14.71 5.41
C VAL A 242 -3.06 15.89 5.25
N THR A 243 -2.70 16.90 4.46
CA THR A 243 -3.62 17.99 4.08
C THR A 243 -4.84 17.46 3.34
N ARG A 244 -4.67 16.55 2.36
CA ARG A 244 -5.80 15.93 1.68
C ARG A 244 -6.73 15.21 2.66
N VAL A 245 -6.17 14.46 3.61
CA VAL A 245 -6.93 13.74 4.64
C VAL A 245 -7.71 14.72 5.53
N ARG A 246 -7.11 15.85 5.91
CA ARG A 246 -7.78 16.92 6.65
C ARG A 246 -9.00 17.46 5.89
N LEU A 247 -8.85 17.73 4.58
CA LEU A 247 -9.95 18.21 3.73
C LEU A 247 -11.05 17.14 3.56
N LEU A 248 -10.68 15.88 3.44
CA LEU A 248 -11.65 14.78 3.39
C LEU A 248 -12.41 14.62 4.72
N GLN A 249 -11.78 14.86 5.87
CA GLN A 249 -12.50 14.91 7.15
C GLN A 249 -13.46 16.10 7.24
N GLU A 250 -13.21 17.24 6.56
CA GLU A 250 -14.19 18.33 6.50
C GLU A 250 -15.43 17.90 5.73
N LYS A 251 -15.23 17.23 4.59
CA LYS A 251 -16.31 16.82 3.69
C LYS A 251 -17.13 15.64 4.24
N TYR A 252 -16.47 14.67 4.86
CA TYR A 252 -17.10 13.40 5.27
C TYR A 252 -17.17 13.20 6.79
N GLY A 253 -16.61 14.11 7.59
CA GLY A 253 -16.62 14.02 9.04
C GLY A 253 -15.64 12.98 9.62
N ILE A 254 -15.45 13.03 10.94
CA ILE A 254 -14.52 12.17 11.68
C ILE A 254 -15.13 10.83 12.14
N ASN A 255 -16.46 10.77 12.20
CA ASN A 255 -17.20 9.68 12.82
C ASN A 255 -18.02 8.84 11.83
N ASP A 256 -18.00 9.22 10.56
CA ASP A 256 -18.75 8.60 9.48
C ASP A 256 -17.88 7.55 8.74
N ARG A 257 -18.09 7.37 7.44
CA ARG A 257 -17.42 6.39 6.58
C ARG A 257 -15.97 6.72 6.21
N PHE A 258 -15.44 7.90 6.57
CA PHE A 258 -14.02 8.24 6.40
C PHE A 258 -13.31 8.26 7.76
N ILE A 259 -12.49 7.25 8.03
CA ILE A 259 -11.88 7.05 9.35
C ILE A 259 -10.37 7.18 9.23
N VAL A 260 -9.82 8.06 10.05
CA VAL A 260 -8.38 8.28 10.13
C VAL A 260 -7.87 7.59 11.40
N TYR A 261 -6.76 6.88 11.30
CA TYR A 261 -6.12 6.26 12.48
C TYR A 261 -4.61 6.51 12.47
N ASN A 262 -4.01 6.56 13.65
CA ASN A 262 -2.56 6.67 13.78
C ASN A 262 -1.92 5.28 13.78
N HIS A 263 -1.00 5.01 12.86
CA HIS A 263 -0.28 3.73 12.82
C HIS A 263 0.51 3.47 14.11
N SER A 264 1.01 4.51 14.77
CA SER A 264 1.72 4.37 16.05
C SER A 264 0.77 3.94 17.17
N ALA A 265 -0.49 4.36 17.13
CA ALA A 265 -1.54 3.88 18.03
C ALA A 265 -1.83 2.41 17.76
N LEU A 266 -1.99 2.02 16.49
CA LEU A 266 -2.20 0.62 16.10
C LEU A 266 -1.09 -0.31 16.59
N THR A 267 0.18 0.13 16.53
CA THR A 267 1.28 -0.69 17.04
C THR A 267 1.33 -0.70 18.57
N SER A 268 1.16 0.45 19.21
CA SER A 268 1.34 0.58 20.67
C SER A 268 0.16 0.04 21.47
N TYR A 269 -1.05 0.17 20.93
CA TYR A 269 -2.33 -0.17 21.55
C TYR A 269 -3.22 -0.92 20.54
N PRO A 270 -2.78 -2.10 20.04
CA PRO A 270 -3.44 -2.79 18.94
C PRO A 270 -4.88 -3.18 19.27
N GLU A 271 -5.14 -3.71 20.46
CA GLU A 271 -6.48 -4.10 20.88
C GLU A 271 -7.45 -2.91 20.93
N LEU A 272 -7.05 -1.80 21.56
CA LEU A 272 -7.89 -0.59 21.64
C LEU A 272 -8.17 -0.01 20.25
N THR A 273 -7.14 0.06 19.41
CA THR A 273 -7.27 0.57 18.04
C THR A 273 -8.19 -0.33 17.21
N MET A 274 -7.99 -1.65 17.25
CA MET A 274 -8.79 -2.61 16.48
C MET A 274 -10.24 -2.68 16.96
N LYS A 275 -10.50 -2.59 18.27
CA LYS A 275 -11.87 -2.44 18.80
C LYS A 275 -12.57 -1.22 18.22
N SER A 276 -11.89 -0.06 18.20
CA SER A 276 -12.46 1.14 17.60
C SER A 276 -12.77 0.97 16.11
N LEU A 277 -11.83 0.41 15.34
CA LEU A 277 -11.99 0.26 13.89
C LEU A 277 -13.10 -0.75 13.55
N ILE A 278 -13.16 -1.89 14.24
CA ILE A 278 -14.17 -2.93 14.01
C ILE A 278 -15.57 -2.48 14.40
N ASN A 279 -15.71 -1.72 15.49
CA ASN A 279 -16.99 -1.13 15.87
C ASN A 279 -17.51 -0.19 14.77
N LYS A 280 -16.62 0.60 14.14
CA LYS A 280 -17.00 1.47 13.01
C LYS A 280 -17.38 0.68 11.75
N SER A 281 -16.77 -0.49 11.55
CA SER A 281 -17.17 -1.44 10.48
C SER A 281 -18.46 -2.21 10.79
N SER A 282 -19.14 -1.95 11.92
CA SER A 282 -20.31 -2.72 12.36
C SER A 282 -20.06 -4.23 12.47
N LEU A 283 -18.84 -4.61 12.88
CA LEU A 283 -18.42 -5.99 13.07
C LEU A 283 -18.20 -6.28 14.57
N LYS A 284 -18.18 -7.56 14.93
CA LYS A 284 -17.85 -8.00 16.30
C LYS A 284 -16.35 -8.09 16.46
N TYR A 285 -15.84 -7.73 17.63
CA TYR A 285 -14.43 -7.92 17.93
C TYR A 285 -14.11 -9.42 18.09
N GLU A 286 -12.99 -9.85 17.51
CA GLU A 286 -12.40 -11.19 17.66
C GLU A 286 -10.93 -11.07 18.10
N GLU A 287 -10.46 -12.01 18.92
CA GLU A 287 -9.06 -12.00 19.40
C GLU A 287 -8.03 -12.22 18.28
N THR A 288 -8.47 -12.72 17.13
CA THR A 288 -7.64 -12.85 15.92
C THR A 288 -7.14 -11.49 15.42
N LEU A 289 -7.85 -10.40 15.73
CA LEU A 289 -7.56 -9.05 15.22
C LEU A 289 -6.25 -8.42 15.73
N VAL A 290 -5.60 -9.02 16.73
CA VAL A 290 -4.29 -8.57 17.23
C VAL A 290 -3.15 -9.49 16.78
N ASN A 291 -3.46 -10.51 15.98
CA ASN A 291 -2.53 -11.51 15.48
C ASN A 291 -2.45 -11.39 13.95
N PRO A 292 -1.41 -10.75 13.39
CA PRO A 292 -1.36 -10.52 11.96
C PRO A 292 -1.11 -11.83 11.20
N THR A 293 -2.01 -12.15 10.27
CA THR A 293 -1.96 -13.40 9.48
C THR A 293 -2.10 -13.15 7.98
N ILE A 294 -1.85 -14.17 7.18
CA ILE A 294 -2.28 -14.25 5.78
C ILE A 294 -2.95 -15.61 5.55
N GLY A 295 -4.24 -15.62 5.21
CA GLY A 295 -5.01 -16.86 5.13
C GLY A 295 -5.00 -17.65 6.44
N GLY A 296 -5.03 -16.95 7.58
CA GLY A 296 -4.99 -17.53 8.93
C GLY A 296 -3.64 -18.10 9.38
N LYS A 297 -2.57 -17.94 8.58
CA LYS A 297 -1.20 -18.34 8.95
C LYS A 297 -0.39 -17.14 9.41
N ASP A 298 0.46 -17.34 10.42
CA ASP A 298 1.36 -16.30 10.96
C ASP A 298 2.09 -15.53 9.86
N TRP A 299 1.97 -14.20 9.91
CA TRP A 299 2.74 -13.30 9.05
C TRP A 299 4.02 -12.84 9.76
N LEU A 300 5.17 -13.04 9.11
CA LEU A 300 6.48 -12.63 9.62
C LEU A 300 6.90 -11.22 9.18
N GLY A 301 5.93 -10.38 8.79
CA GLY A 301 6.16 -9.01 8.36
C GLY A 301 6.72 -8.87 6.93
N ASN A 302 6.73 -7.63 6.44
CA ASN A 302 7.37 -7.21 5.18
C ASN A 302 8.29 -5.99 5.41
N SER A 303 9.00 -5.99 6.54
CA SER A 303 9.82 -4.86 6.96
C SER A 303 11.16 -4.82 6.24
N HIS A 304 11.66 -3.63 5.92
CA HIS A 304 13.03 -3.45 5.43
C HIS A 304 14.10 -3.89 6.44
N TYR A 305 13.70 -4.00 7.71
CA TYR A 305 14.55 -4.30 8.85
C TYR A 305 14.59 -5.80 9.19
N GLY A 306 13.96 -6.67 8.39
CA GLY A 306 13.98 -8.13 8.59
C GLY A 306 12.63 -8.72 9.03
N PRO A 307 12.60 -10.03 9.34
CA PRO A 307 11.41 -10.71 9.84
C PRO A 307 10.94 -10.11 11.16
N THR A 308 9.64 -10.06 11.37
CA THR A 308 8.98 -9.58 12.59
C THR A 308 7.83 -10.51 12.91
N LYS A 309 7.83 -11.13 14.08
CA LYS A 309 6.68 -11.92 14.56
C LYS A 309 5.70 -10.98 15.26
N GLY A 310 4.43 -11.03 14.87
CA GLY A 310 3.39 -10.18 15.45
C GLY A 310 3.57 -8.70 15.11
N ILE A 311 3.15 -7.84 16.05
CA ILE A 311 3.18 -6.37 15.92
C ILE A 311 4.48 -5.83 16.54
N SER A 312 5.24 -5.05 15.78
CA SER A 312 6.50 -4.45 16.29
C SER A 312 6.36 -3.00 16.67
N ASN A 313 6.71 -2.71 17.93
CA ASN A 313 6.71 -1.36 18.50
C ASN A 313 8.09 -0.70 18.50
N SER A 314 9.10 -1.38 17.93
CA SER A 314 10.50 -0.95 17.98
C SER A 314 11.03 -0.46 16.63
N ILE A 315 10.17 -0.34 15.62
CA ILE A 315 10.57 0.11 14.27
C ILE A 315 11.17 1.52 14.32
N ASN A 316 10.66 2.39 15.19
CA ASN A 316 11.17 3.74 15.43
C ASN A 316 12.64 3.77 15.88
N LYS A 317 13.10 2.76 16.62
CA LYS A 317 14.50 2.64 17.05
C LYS A 317 15.48 2.48 15.88
N ASN A 318 14.98 2.12 14.69
CA ASN A 318 15.83 1.96 13.50
C ASN A 318 16.04 3.26 12.72
N TYR A 319 15.28 4.33 12.97
CA TYR A 319 15.38 5.57 12.19
C TYR A 319 16.76 6.22 12.34
N ASN A 320 17.29 6.28 13.57
CA ASN A 320 18.61 6.83 13.88
C ASN A 320 19.78 6.03 13.27
N LYS A 321 19.54 4.79 12.86
CA LYS A 321 20.55 3.96 12.16
C LYS A 321 20.70 4.36 10.69
N VAL A 322 19.69 4.99 10.10
CA VAL A 322 19.63 5.28 8.65
C VAL A 322 19.49 6.77 8.33
N LEU A 323 18.97 7.59 9.24
CA LEU A 323 18.91 9.04 9.09
C LEU A 323 20.12 9.69 9.79
N ARG A 324 20.64 10.75 9.18
CA ARG A 324 21.65 11.64 9.76
C ARG A 324 20.97 12.71 10.63
N ARG A 325 21.76 13.45 11.40
CA ARG A 325 21.24 14.48 12.31
C ARG A 325 20.62 15.66 11.55
N ASP A 326 21.30 16.14 10.51
CA ASP A 326 20.80 17.18 9.60
C ASP A 326 19.45 16.80 8.98
N GLU A 327 19.27 15.53 8.60
CA GLU A 327 18.00 15.05 8.04
C GLU A 327 16.87 15.05 9.08
N LEU A 328 17.17 14.69 10.32
CA LEU A 328 16.19 14.75 11.43
C LEU A 328 15.81 16.19 11.75
N ASP A 329 16.78 17.11 11.71
CA ASP A 329 16.53 18.53 11.94
C ASP A 329 15.65 19.13 10.83
N ILE A 330 15.87 18.76 9.56
CA ILE A 330 15.00 19.15 8.43
C ILE A 330 13.57 18.61 8.61
N ILE A 331 13.40 17.34 8.99
CA ILE A 331 12.09 16.74 9.25
C ILE A 331 11.37 17.52 10.36
N SER A 332 12.05 17.75 11.48
CA SER A 332 11.50 18.48 12.62
C SER A 332 11.13 19.91 12.23
N SER A 333 11.98 20.60 11.47
CA SER A 333 11.75 21.98 11.06
C SER A 333 10.54 22.14 10.13
N LEU A 334 10.26 21.16 9.27
CA LEU A 334 9.20 21.26 8.27
C LEU A 334 7.87 20.63 8.69
N SER A 335 7.86 19.77 9.71
CA SER A 335 6.67 19.01 10.08
C SER A 335 6.41 18.92 11.58
N GLY A 336 7.35 19.35 12.43
CA GLY A 336 7.30 19.14 13.87
C GLY A 336 6.06 19.74 14.53
N GLU A 337 5.70 20.97 14.16
CA GLU A 337 4.53 21.67 14.71
C GLU A 337 3.21 20.98 14.33
N LEU A 338 3.03 20.59 13.06
CA LEU A 338 1.87 19.79 12.66
C LEU A 338 1.84 18.46 13.42
N CYS A 339 2.97 17.75 13.46
CA CYS A 339 3.06 16.44 14.09
C CYS A 339 2.81 16.47 15.60
N SER A 340 3.11 17.57 16.31
CA SER A 340 2.81 17.67 17.74
C SER A 340 1.32 17.76 18.04
N HIS A 341 0.49 18.14 17.06
CA HIS A 341 -0.97 18.22 17.19
C HIS A 341 -1.69 16.92 16.77
N ILE A 342 -1.02 16.01 16.06
CA ILE A 342 -1.65 14.76 15.63
C ILE A 342 -1.76 13.79 16.82
N ASP A 343 -2.99 13.44 17.18
CA ASP A 343 -3.27 12.44 18.22
C ASP A 343 -2.63 11.08 17.86
N ASN A 344 -1.94 10.50 18.83
CA ASN A 344 -1.22 9.24 18.71
C ASN A 344 -1.75 8.11 19.60
N LYS A 345 -2.90 8.33 20.26
CA LYS A 345 -3.56 7.37 21.16
C LYS A 345 -4.96 7.03 20.70
N ASN A 346 -5.75 8.04 20.32
CA ASN A 346 -7.15 7.80 19.99
C ASN A 346 -7.34 7.38 18.53
N THR A 347 -8.43 6.67 18.29
CA THR A 347 -8.93 6.34 16.96
C THR A 347 -10.46 6.47 17.03
N PRO A 348 -11.12 7.16 16.09
CA PRO A 348 -10.54 7.94 14.99
C PRO A 348 -9.65 9.12 15.46
N VAL A 349 -8.67 9.48 14.64
CA VAL A 349 -7.87 10.70 14.84
C VAL A 349 -8.64 11.88 14.24
N SER A 350 -8.85 12.94 15.02
CA SER A 350 -9.40 14.20 14.51
C SER A 350 -8.26 15.08 14.04
N LEU A 351 -8.24 15.42 12.74
CA LEU A 351 -7.38 16.47 12.21
C LEU A 351 -8.09 17.83 12.21
N LEU A 352 -9.40 17.86 12.45
CA LEU A 352 -10.23 19.07 12.41
C LEU A 352 -9.81 20.10 13.46
N ASP A 353 -9.28 19.63 14.59
CA ASP A 353 -8.85 20.46 15.71
C ASP A 353 -7.48 21.11 15.51
N ILE A 354 -6.79 20.77 14.41
CA ILE A 354 -5.48 21.30 14.06
C ILE A 354 -5.66 22.58 13.22
N PRO A 355 -4.96 23.68 13.55
CA PRO A 355 -5.03 24.91 12.78
C PRO A 355 -4.70 24.72 11.29
N GLU A 356 -5.51 25.31 10.42
CA GLU A 356 -5.43 25.15 8.95
C GLU A 356 -4.06 25.60 8.39
N ASN A 357 -3.46 26.63 8.97
CA ASN A 357 -2.16 27.17 8.56
C ASN A 357 -0.98 26.22 8.79
N LEU A 358 -1.16 25.13 9.56
CA LEU A 358 -0.15 24.09 9.76
C LEU A 358 -0.17 23.04 8.64
N PHE A 359 -1.23 22.99 7.84
CA PHE A 359 -1.35 22.06 6.73
C PHE A 359 -0.69 22.61 5.47
N TYR A 360 0.08 21.76 4.80
CA TYR A 360 0.84 22.13 3.60
C TYR A 360 -0.09 22.46 2.43
N ASP A 361 0.06 23.64 1.86
CA ASP A 361 -0.72 24.16 0.73
C ASP A 361 -2.25 24.04 0.94
N TYR A 362 -2.73 24.21 2.17
CA TYR A 362 -4.13 24.00 2.54
C TYR A 362 -5.12 24.76 1.64
N GLU A 363 -4.94 26.08 1.47
CA GLU A 363 -5.82 26.91 0.64
C GLU A 363 -5.84 26.47 -0.83
N ILE A 364 -4.69 26.09 -1.38
CA ILE A 364 -4.57 25.64 -2.78
C ILE A 364 -5.28 24.31 -2.96
N GLN A 365 -5.06 23.36 -2.05
CA GLN A 365 -5.71 22.05 -2.11
C GLN A 365 -7.22 22.18 -1.91
N LYS A 366 -7.67 22.99 -0.94
CA LYS A 366 -9.09 23.26 -0.67
C LYS A 366 -9.78 23.87 -1.88
N LYS A 367 -9.14 24.85 -2.52
CA LYS A 367 -9.67 25.51 -3.74
C LYS A 367 -9.96 24.53 -4.87
N TYR A 368 -9.16 23.46 -5.00
CA TYR A 368 -9.27 22.52 -6.12
C TYR A 368 -9.81 21.16 -5.72
N ILE A 369 -10.17 20.91 -4.46
CA ILE A 369 -10.51 19.56 -3.98
C ILE A 369 -11.69 18.92 -4.73
N ASP A 370 -12.62 19.74 -5.22
CA ASP A 370 -13.78 19.32 -6.02
C ASP A 370 -13.55 19.44 -7.54
N ASP A 371 -12.38 19.90 -7.99
CA ASP A 371 -11.98 19.93 -9.40
C ASP A 371 -11.07 18.73 -9.68
N GLU A 372 -11.66 17.64 -10.18
CA GLU A 372 -10.99 16.36 -10.38
C GLU A 372 -9.71 16.49 -11.22
N GLN A 373 -9.75 17.25 -12.33
CA GLN A 373 -8.60 17.42 -13.20
C GLN A 373 -7.47 18.17 -12.49
N LYS A 374 -7.77 19.32 -11.87
CA LYS A 374 -6.75 20.16 -11.23
C LYS A 374 -6.13 19.47 -10.03
N ILE A 375 -6.92 18.81 -9.20
CA ILE A 375 -6.41 18.16 -8.00
C ILE A 375 -5.58 16.92 -8.35
N SER A 376 -6.00 16.16 -9.37
CA SER A 376 -5.24 15.00 -9.85
C SER A 376 -3.87 15.41 -10.38
N LEU A 377 -3.82 16.48 -11.19
CA LEU A 377 -2.56 17.04 -11.67
C LEU A 377 -1.69 17.56 -10.53
N TYR A 378 -2.27 18.24 -9.55
CA TYR A 378 -1.54 18.74 -8.37
C TYR A 378 -0.87 17.60 -7.59
N TYR A 379 -1.59 16.51 -7.31
CA TYR A 379 -1.03 15.35 -6.61
C TYR A 379 -0.02 14.59 -7.44
N ALA A 380 -0.28 14.40 -8.73
CA ALA A 380 0.65 13.79 -9.67
C ALA A 380 2.00 14.52 -9.66
N LEU A 381 1.96 15.84 -9.84
CA LEU A 381 3.17 16.68 -9.84
C LEU A 381 3.88 16.61 -8.49
N THR A 382 3.16 16.80 -7.39
CA THR A 382 3.74 16.73 -6.03
C THR A 382 4.42 15.38 -5.79
N ASN A 383 3.76 14.28 -6.14
CA ASN A 383 4.27 12.94 -5.92
C ASN A 383 5.41 12.55 -6.87
N SER A 384 5.43 13.06 -8.10
CA SER A 384 6.52 12.84 -9.05
C SER A 384 7.84 13.39 -8.54
N THR A 385 7.81 14.51 -7.78
CA THR A 385 9.03 15.14 -7.25
C THR A 385 9.80 14.26 -6.26
N LYS A 386 9.13 13.30 -5.62
CA LYS A 386 9.76 12.37 -4.67
C LYS A 386 10.85 11.51 -5.29
N ARG A 387 10.92 11.41 -6.62
CA ARG A 387 11.97 10.68 -7.35
C ARG A 387 13.15 11.53 -7.76
N ARG A 388 13.15 12.82 -7.44
CA ARG A 388 14.28 13.71 -7.76
C ARG A 388 15.53 13.22 -7.03
N TYR A 389 16.62 13.18 -7.79
CA TYR A 389 17.95 12.90 -7.28
C TYR A 389 18.78 14.18 -7.30
N LYS A 390 19.62 14.35 -6.29
CA LYS A 390 20.65 15.38 -6.30
C LYS A 390 21.75 14.95 -7.27
N ILE A 391 21.92 15.69 -8.35
CA ILE A 391 22.99 15.44 -9.32
C ILE A 391 24.27 16.02 -8.73
N THR A 392 25.22 15.15 -8.39
CA THR A 392 26.55 15.56 -7.93
C THR A 392 27.62 14.71 -8.61
N GLN A 393 28.90 15.10 -8.47
CA GLN A 393 30.00 14.24 -8.88
C GLN A 393 29.92 12.89 -8.18
N ALA A 394 30.26 11.82 -8.92
CA ALA A 394 30.26 10.47 -8.39
C ALA A 394 31.27 10.38 -7.23
N PRO A 395 30.82 9.99 -6.03
CA PRO A 395 31.67 9.92 -4.86
C PRO A 395 32.54 8.65 -4.90
N ILE A 396 33.63 8.63 -4.13
CA ILE A 396 34.54 7.48 -4.07
C ILE A 396 33.82 6.17 -3.69
N TYR A 397 32.75 6.28 -2.89
CA TYR A 397 31.97 5.12 -2.49
C TYR A 397 31.04 4.56 -3.57
N SER A 398 30.96 5.18 -4.75
CA SER A 398 30.32 4.58 -5.94
C SER A 398 31.04 3.30 -6.37
N ILE A 399 32.35 3.16 -6.11
CA ILE A 399 33.07 1.91 -6.34
C ILE A 399 32.47 0.79 -5.48
N PHE A 400 32.13 1.07 -4.22
CA PHE A 400 31.44 0.09 -3.38
C PHE A 400 30.06 -0.27 -3.90
N ALA A 401 29.34 0.64 -4.59
CA ALA A 401 28.07 0.30 -5.25
C ALA A 401 28.26 -0.76 -6.34
N ILE A 402 29.33 -0.66 -7.14
CA ILE A 402 29.65 -1.66 -8.16
C ILE A 402 29.96 -3.01 -7.52
N ILE A 403 30.84 -3.02 -6.52
CA ILE A 403 31.26 -4.24 -5.81
C ILE A 403 30.04 -4.89 -5.12
N PHE A 404 29.25 -4.11 -4.39
CA PHE A 404 28.08 -4.61 -3.67
C PHE A 404 27.02 -5.17 -4.63
N SER A 405 26.75 -4.47 -5.74
CA SER A 405 25.86 -4.95 -6.80
C SER A 405 26.29 -6.31 -7.36
N LEU A 406 27.60 -6.51 -7.58
CA LEU A 406 28.14 -7.80 -8.03
C LEU A 406 27.93 -8.91 -6.98
N ILE A 407 28.25 -8.63 -5.72
CA ILE A 407 28.07 -9.57 -4.61
C ILE A 407 26.61 -10.00 -4.50
N VAL A 408 25.69 -9.04 -4.52
CA VAL A 408 24.24 -9.30 -4.45
C VAL A 408 23.77 -10.14 -5.63
N ARG A 409 24.26 -9.87 -6.85
CA ARG A 409 23.92 -10.68 -8.04
C ARG A 409 24.39 -12.13 -7.88
N LEU A 410 25.64 -12.33 -7.47
CA LEU A 410 26.21 -13.66 -7.26
C LEU A 410 25.43 -14.44 -6.18
N ALA A 411 25.12 -13.79 -5.05
CA ALA A 411 24.34 -14.38 -3.96
C ALA A 411 22.93 -14.83 -4.39
N HIS A 412 22.38 -14.22 -5.45
CA HIS A 412 21.06 -14.53 -5.95
C HIS A 412 21.02 -15.51 -7.13
N ILE A 413 22.16 -15.99 -7.64
CA ILE A 413 22.20 -17.04 -8.68
C ILE A 413 21.37 -18.29 -8.26
N PRO A 414 21.53 -18.85 -7.05
CA PRO A 414 20.75 -20.01 -6.63
C PRO A 414 19.24 -19.76 -6.60
N ARG A 415 18.82 -18.54 -6.22
CA ARG A 415 17.40 -18.14 -6.21
C ARG A 415 16.84 -18.11 -7.63
N ILE A 416 17.58 -17.54 -8.57
CA ILE A 416 17.18 -17.45 -9.98
C ILE A 416 17.11 -18.84 -10.63
N LEU A 417 18.10 -19.71 -10.36
CA LEU A 417 18.06 -21.11 -10.83
C LEU A 417 16.84 -21.84 -10.27
N LYS A 418 16.51 -21.64 -8.99
CA LYS A 418 15.29 -22.20 -8.38
C LYS A 418 14.03 -21.73 -9.10
N LEU A 419 13.89 -20.42 -9.32
CA LEU A 419 12.76 -19.84 -10.06
C LEU A 419 12.63 -20.38 -11.49
N ARG A 420 13.75 -20.65 -12.16
CA ARG A 420 13.76 -21.08 -13.57
C ARG A 420 13.45 -22.55 -13.76
N TYR A 421 14.01 -23.41 -12.91
CA TYR A 421 13.99 -24.86 -13.16
C TYR A 421 13.04 -25.64 -12.25
N PHE A 422 12.49 -25.01 -11.22
CA PHE A 422 11.63 -25.69 -10.25
C PHE A 422 10.33 -24.93 -10.05
N LYS A 423 9.23 -25.43 -10.64
CA LYS A 423 7.89 -24.85 -10.50
C LYS A 423 7.54 -24.67 -9.01
N GLY A 424 7.00 -23.50 -8.67
CA GLY A 424 6.63 -23.15 -7.30
C GLY A 424 7.81 -23.03 -6.32
N LYS A 425 9.07 -23.00 -6.78
CA LYS A 425 10.24 -22.75 -5.94
C LYS A 425 10.94 -21.45 -6.32
N GLY A 426 11.58 -20.86 -5.32
CA GLY A 426 12.26 -19.57 -5.47
C GLY A 426 11.29 -18.39 -5.29
N LYS A 427 11.77 -17.35 -4.61
CA LYS A 427 11.00 -16.12 -4.38
C LYS A 427 11.32 -15.11 -5.47
N GLN A 428 10.31 -14.42 -6.01
CA GLN A 428 10.59 -13.19 -6.74
C GLN A 428 11.04 -12.12 -5.74
N ASN A 429 12.05 -11.36 -6.13
CA ASN A 429 12.40 -10.13 -5.46
C ASN A 429 12.07 -9.01 -6.44
N TYR A 430 10.79 -8.88 -6.80
CA TYR A 430 10.33 -7.74 -7.58
C TYR A 430 10.46 -6.51 -6.68
N THR A 431 11.45 -5.65 -6.97
CA THR A 431 11.60 -4.23 -6.62
C THR A 431 13.05 -3.78 -6.76
#